data_AF-A0A433DA76-F1
#
_entry.id   AF-A0A433DA76-F1
#
_cell.length_a   1.000
_cell.length_b   1.000
_cell.length_c   1.000
_cell.angle_alpha   90.00
_cell.angle_beta   90.00
_cell.angle_gamma   90.00
#
_symmetry.space_group_name_H-M   'P 1'
#
loop_
_entity.id
_entity.type
_entity.pdbx_description
1 polymer ?
#
loop_
_entity_poly.entity_id
_entity_poly.type
_entity_poly.pdbx_seq_one_letter_code
_entity_poly.pdbx_strand_id
1 'polypeptide(L)'
;VHTISLAGNQLRDVRSISTIAQFQPKLLNLSLKDNEIMHITGLEAITGPGKLKDLRELVLIGNPIRDKEINKSGDDLAYRSEVTRKFPSLKVLDGVVVAPTIQFDIPEAAILSGKDIQLPAQVKGNFFDSESTKTAAIDFVTRFFSAFDNNRALLLDLYDPNATFSLAINTFVPQRARDMTPRFDHSKSDWGGWIGFSRNLSRIKDLGRRFQTIHRGNQAILSVLTQLPLTAHDLNKPERFCIDGWQMNGFEAAAVAGQAEGSGIVLFLTMHGEFLEGPNRVTRSFDRTFIVAPAAPGSRFVHGIPTQQCISVSISNLNPSATTLRAQASGWPYVILSDQLGVRIYVGYDAWKPEPLVPAAAIPSQATSMIPAIGAPPQTIPQMTVPPQIVPEKMIGLSDVQHGQALELQRHTGLNYPFAVQCLTQNEWDMARGMEAFQLLKAEGRIPPQAYV
;
A
#
# COMPACT_ATOMS: atom_id res chain seq x y z
N VAL A 1 -1.07 -36.99 22.44
CA VAL A 1 -2.08 -36.95 23.52
C VAL A 1 -3.01 -35.78 23.25
N HIS A 2 -4.33 -35.94 23.34
CA HIS A 2 -5.29 -34.87 22.98
C HIS A 2 -5.85 -34.12 24.19
N THR A 3 -5.76 -34.69 25.39
CA THR A 3 -6.20 -34.09 26.65
C THR A 3 -5.10 -34.20 27.68
N ILE A 4 -4.75 -33.08 28.32
CA ILE A 4 -3.79 -33.04 29.41
C ILE A 4 -4.43 -32.33 30.59
N SER A 5 -4.30 -32.92 31.78
CA SER A 5 -4.67 -32.28 33.04
C SER A 5 -3.43 -32.01 33.86
N LEU A 6 -3.25 -30.75 34.24
CA LEU A 6 -2.27 -30.25 35.19
C LEU A 6 -3.00 -29.59 36.36
N ALA A 7 -4.13 -30.16 36.76
CA ALA A 7 -4.89 -29.64 37.89
C ALA A 7 -4.12 -29.81 39.22
N GLY A 8 -4.22 -28.85 40.14
CA GLY A 8 -3.69 -28.99 41.49
C GLY A 8 -2.16 -28.93 41.62
N ASN A 9 -1.45 -28.34 40.65
CA ASN A 9 0.02 -28.33 40.61
C ASN A 9 0.64 -27.05 41.21
N GLN A 10 -0.14 -26.21 41.89
CA GLN A 10 0.32 -24.95 42.50
C GLN A 10 1.05 -24.04 41.51
N LEU A 11 0.68 -24.10 40.23
CA LEU A 11 1.31 -23.30 39.18
C LEU A 11 0.88 -21.84 39.32
N ARG A 12 1.85 -20.93 39.45
CA ARG A 12 1.59 -19.48 39.42
C ARG A 12 1.55 -18.91 37.99
N ASP A 13 2.18 -19.62 37.07
CA ASP A 13 2.21 -19.34 35.64
C ASP A 13 2.56 -20.63 34.86
N VAL A 14 2.53 -20.54 33.53
CA VAL A 14 2.75 -21.68 32.61
C VAL A 14 4.17 -21.74 32.03
N ARG A 15 5.16 -21.01 32.57
CA ARG A 15 6.53 -21.00 32.02
C ARG A 15 7.20 -22.37 32.10
N SER A 16 6.96 -23.11 33.18
CA SER A 16 7.46 -24.48 33.39
C SER A 16 6.95 -25.46 32.32
N ILE A 17 5.81 -25.17 31.71
CA ILE A 17 5.20 -25.98 30.64
C ILE A 17 5.26 -25.29 29.28
N SER A 18 6.12 -24.28 29.11
CA SER A 18 6.24 -23.51 27.86
C SER A 18 6.50 -24.36 26.61
N THR A 19 7.16 -25.52 26.79
CA THR A 19 7.49 -26.46 25.71
C THR A 19 6.31 -27.38 25.32
N ILE A 20 5.18 -27.33 26.03
CA ILE A 20 4.02 -28.20 25.76
C ILE A 20 3.52 -28.07 24.31
N ALA A 21 3.55 -26.85 23.75
CA ALA A 21 3.13 -26.59 22.38
C ALA A 21 4.06 -27.24 21.34
N GLN A 22 5.33 -27.47 21.68
CA GLN A 22 6.31 -28.14 20.80
C GLN A 22 6.12 -29.65 20.82
N PHE A 23 5.91 -30.23 22.01
CA PHE A 23 5.77 -31.67 22.18
C PHE A 23 4.37 -32.20 21.91
N GLN A 24 3.33 -31.36 22.08
CA GLN A 24 1.93 -31.71 21.86
C GLN A 24 1.24 -30.66 20.99
N PRO A 25 1.63 -30.52 19.71
CA PRO A 25 1.09 -29.49 18.81
C PRO A 25 -0.40 -29.68 18.47
N LYS A 26 -0.94 -30.89 18.66
CA LYS A 26 -2.34 -31.27 18.41
C LYS A 26 -3.17 -31.39 19.70
N LEU A 27 -2.74 -30.73 20.78
CA LEU A 27 -3.46 -30.77 22.04
C LEU A 27 -4.82 -30.06 21.89
N LEU A 28 -5.90 -30.74 22.25
CA LEU A 28 -7.26 -30.21 22.12
C LEU A 28 -7.80 -29.70 23.46
N ASN A 29 -7.47 -30.36 24.57
CA ASN A 29 -8.02 -30.04 25.88
C ASN A 29 -6.90 -29.89 26.90
N LEU A 30 -6.91 -28.79 27.65
CA LEU A 30 -5.95 -28.50 28.70
C LEU A 30 -6.68 -28.09 29.98
N SER A 31 -6.45 -28.82 31.07
CA SER A 31 -6.92 -28.42 32.39
C SER A 31 -5.76 -27.85 33.20
N LEU A 32 -5.89 -26.61 33.64
CA LEU A 32 -5.05 -25.92 34.61
C LEU A 32 -5.85 -25.64 35.90
N LYS A 33 -6.89 -26.43 36.15
CA LYS A 33 -7.78 -26.28 37.30
C LYS A 33 -7.02 -26.26 38.65
N ASP A 34 -7.51 -25.54 39.64
CA ASP A 34 -7.00 -25.56 41.01
C ASP A 34 -5.48 -25.26 41.09
N ASN A 35 -5.04 -24.23 40.36
CA ASN A 35 -3.67 -23.70 40.41
C ASN A 35 -3.68 -22.25 40.98
N GLU A 36 -2.52 -21.60 41.01
CA GLU A 36 -2.33 -20.27 41.60
C GLU A 36 -2.17 -19.16 40.55
N ILE A 37 -2.72 -19.33 39.34
CA ILE A 37 -2.55 -18.36 38.26
C ILE A 37 -3.36 -17.10 38.57
N MET A 38 -2.67 -16.00 38.81
CA MET A 38 -3.29 -14.75 39.26
C MET A 38 -3.63 -13.75 38.16
N HIS A 39 -2.97 -13.84 37.01
CA HIS A 39 -3.03 -12.83 35.95
C HIS A 39 -3.01 -13.50 34.57
N ILE A 40 -3.63 -12.86 33.58
CA ILE A 40 -3.65 -13.34 32.19
C ILE A 40 -2.25 -13.47 31.59
N THR A 41 -1.31 -12.63 32.03
CA THR A 41 0.12 -12.69 31.66
C THR A 41 0.77 -14.01 32.08
N GLY A 42 0.24 -14.66 33.12
CA GLY A 42 0.67 -15.99 33.56
C GLY A 42 0.44 -17.10 32.53
N LEU A 43 -0.37 -16.86 31.50
CA LEU A 43 -0.61 -17.79 30.39
C LEU A 43 0.32 -17.57 29.19
N GLU A 44 1.13 -16.50 29.17
CA GLU A 44 1.77 -16.04 27.94
C GLU A 44 2.75 -17.04 27.33
N ALA A 45 3.41 -17.86 28.16
CA ALA A 45 4.43 -18.78 27.69
C ALA A 45 3.87 -19.86 26.74
N ILE A 46 2.57 -20.18 26.81
CA ILE A 46 1.89 -21.12 25.91
C ILE A 46 0.97 -20.44 24.88
N THR A 47 0.96 -19.11 24.84
CA THR A 47 0.18 -18.30 23.86
C THR A 47 1.10 -17.73 22.78
N GLY A 48 0.53 -17.38 21.62
CA GLY A 48 1.23 -16.73 20.50
C GLY A 48 1.22 -17.56 19.21
N PRO A 49 1.76 -17.01 18.11
CA PRO A 49 1.69 -17.63 16.78
C PRO A 49 2.21 -19.07 16.80
N GLY A 50 1.37 -20.01 16.32
CA GLY A 50 1.71 -21.43 16.18
C GLY A 50 1.65 -22.27 17.46
N LYS A 51 1.35 -21.68 18.64
CA LYS A 51 1.22 -22.44 19.90
C LYS A 51 -0.24 -22.81 20.17
N LEU A 52 -0.48 -24.08 20.52
CA LEU A 52 -1.79 -24.60 20.95
C LEU A 52 -2.95 -24.19 20.02
N LYS A 53 -2.68 -24.17 18.70
CA LYS A 53 -3.59 -23.68 17.65
C LYS A 53 -4.91 -24.47 17.51
N ASP A 54 -4.93 -25.70 18.01
CA ASP A 54 -6.08 -26.60 17.94
C ASP A 54 -6.78 -26.72 19.31
N LEU A 55 -6.36 -25.92 20.31
CA LEU A 55 -6.91 -26.00 21.66
C LEU A 55 -8.37 -25.58 21.64
N ARG A 56 -9.23 -26.54 21.98
CA ARG A 56 -10.69 -26.45 21.98
C ARG A 56 -11.23 -26.17 23.38
N GLU A 57 -10.66 -26.80 24.40
CA GLU A 57 -11.14 -26.71 25.77
C GLU A 57 -10.02 -26.31 26.74
N LEU A 58 -10.30 -25.33 27.58
CA LEU A 58 -9.42 -24.85 28.63
C LEU A 58 -10.19 -24.75 29.95
N VAL A 59 -9.63 -25.32 31.01
CA VAL A 59 -10.20 -25.23 32.36
C VAL A 59 -9.23 -24.48 33.26
N LEU A 60 -9.68 -23.37 33.81
CA LEU A 60 -8.98 -22.46 34.73
C LEU A 60 -9.76 -22.28 36.05
N ILE A 61 -10.89 -22.98 36.24
CA ILE A 61 -11.64 -23.01 37.51
C ILE A 61 -10.68 -23.24 38.70
N GLY A 62 -10.88 -22.50 39.79
CA GLY A 62 -10.05 -22.60 40.99
C GLY A 62 -8.74 -21.82 40.91
N ASN A 63 -8.54 -21.00 39.86
CA ASN A 63 -7.43 -20.05 39.79
C ASN A 63 -7.89 -18.62 40.12
N PRO A 64 -7.07 -17.83 40.84
CA PRO A 64 -7.42 -16.44 41.18
C PRO A 64 -7.68 -15.51 39.99
N ILE A 65 -7.17 -15.82 38.78
CA ILE A 65 -7.39 -15.06 37.55
C ILE A 65 -8.88 -14.84 37.25
N ARG A 66 -9.73 -15.85 37.51
CA ARG A 66 -11.18 -15.77 37.28
C ARG A 66 -11.86 -14.99 38.39
N ASP A 67 -11.58 -15.35 39.64
CA ASP A 67 -12.26 -14.79 40.81
C ASP A 67 -11.96 -13.29 40.98
N LYS A 68 -10.75 -12.84 40.65
CA LYS A 68 -10.40 -11.41 40.69
C LYS A 68 -11.22 -10.57 39.71
N GLU A 69 -11.46 -11.06 38.49
CA GLU A 69 -12.24 -10.34 37.49
C GLU A 69 -13.72 -10.31 37.84
N ILE A 70 -14.27 -11.43 38.35
CA ILE A 70 -15.65 -11.50 38.85
C ILE A 70 -15.85 -10.55 40.03
N ASN A 71 -14.92 -10.52 40.99
CA ASN A 71 -14.99 -9.62 42.14
C ASN A 71 -14.90 -8.14 41.76
N LYS A 72 -14.28 -7.82 40.62
CA LYS A 72 -14.10 -6.44 40.14
C LYS A 72 -15.29 -5.95 39.33
N SER A 73 -15.82 -6.78 38.44
CA SER A 73 -16.81 -6.37 37.43
C SER A 73 -18.21 -6.91 37.70
N GLY A 74 -18.38 -7.84 38.64
CA GLY A 74 -19.65 -8.49 38.95
C GLY A 74 -20.04 -9.60 37.97
N ASP A 75 -19.27 -9.82 36.91
CA ASP A 75 -19.47 -10.86 35.90
C ASP A 75 -18.13 -11.47 35.44
N ASP A 76 -18.20 -12.52 34.60
CA ASP A 76 -17.02 -13.17 34.03
C ASP A 76 -16.70 -12.74 32.59
N LEU A 77 -17.31 -11.64 32.10
CA LEU A 77 -17.24 -11.23 30.70
C LEU A 77 -15.83 -10.78 30.29
N ALA A 78 -15.20 -9.94 31.10
CA ALA A 78 -13.84 -9.45 30.87
C ALA A 78 -12.82 -10.61 30.85
N TYR A 79 -12.93 -11.50 31.84
CA TYR A 79 -12.12 -12.72 31.94
C TYR A 79 -12.26 -13.59 30.69
N ARG A 80 -13.49 -13.89 30.25
CA ARG A 80 -13.73 -14.69 29.05
C ARG A 80 -13.14 -14.04 27.81
N SER A 81 -13.34 -12.73 27.62
CA SER A 81 -12.82 -11.98 26.48
C SER A 81 -11.29 -12.00 26.42
N GLU A 82 -10.60 -11.84 27.56
CA GLU A 82 -9.15 -11.89 27.60
C GLU A 82 -8.59 -13.28 27.28
N VAL A 83 -9.21 -14.34 27.80
CA VAL A 83 -8.78 -15.72 27.56
C VAL A 83 -9.04 -16.13 26.11
N THR A 84 -10.22 -15.84 25.55
CA THR A 84 -10.55 -16.18 24.14
C THR A 84 -9.71 -15.38 23.14
N ARG A 85 -9.29 -14.16 23.48
CA ARG A 85 -8.32 -13.40 22.69
C ARG A 85 -6.95 -14.06 22.64
N LYS A 86 -6.50 -14.71 23.72
CA LYS A 86 -5.21 -15.41 23.80
C LYS A 86 -5.25 -16.82 23.16
N PHE A 87 -6.41 -17.45 23.10
CA PHE A 87 -6.65 -18.76 22.50
C PHE A 87 -7.78 -18.69 21.45
N PRO A 88 -7.50 -18.28 20.20
CA PRO A 88 -8.54 -18.02 19.20
C PRO A 88 -9.36 -19.25 18.78
N SER A 89 -8.82 -20.46 18.93
CA SER A 89 -9.49 -21.74 18.61
C SER A 89 -10.39 -22.27 19.73
N LEU A 90 -10.42 -21.60 20.88
CA LEU A 90 -11.09 -22.07 22.09
C LEU A 90 -12.62 -22.03 21.91
N LYS A 91 -13.27 -23.17 22.16
CA LYS A 91 -14.73 -23.32 22.07
C LYS A 91 -15.39 -23.44 23.44
N VAL A 92 -14.66 -23.97 24.42
CA VAL A 92 -15.16 -24.21 25.77
C VAL A 92 -14.13 -23.68 26.78
N LEU A 93 -14.56 -22.76 27.64
CA LEU A 93 -13.79 -22.25 28.76
C LEU A 93 -14.55 -22.54 30.04
N ASP A 94 -13.92 -23.25 30.98
CA ASP A 94 -14.52 -23.58 32.28
C ASP A 94 -15.86 -24.32 32.17
N GLY A 95 -15.99 -25.17 31.13
CA GLY A 95 -17.24 -25.89 30.83
C GLY A 95 -18.32 -25.03 30.18
N VAL A 96 -18.08 -23.73 29.97
CA VAL A 96 -19.01 -22.82 29.29
C VAL A 96 -18.59 -22.62 27.85
N VAL A 97 -19.55 -22.72 26.93
CA VAL A 97 -19.32 -22.40 25.52
C VAL A 97 -19.01 -20.92 25.39
N VAL A 98 -17.83 -20.62 24.85
CA VAL A 98 -17.43 -19.25 24.51
C VAL A 98 -17.65 -19.06 23.01
N ALA A 99 -18.40 -18.02 22.65
CA ALA A 99 -18.58 -17.68 21.23
C ALA A 99 -17.19 -17.39 20.64
N PRO A 100 -16.88 -17.89 19.42
CA PRO A 100 -15.65 -17.51 18.75
C PRO A 100 -15.60 -15.99 18.70
N THR A 101 -14.49 -15.41 19.20
CA THR A 101 -14.20 -13.98 19.09
C THR A 101 -14.58 -13.55 17.68
N ILE A 102 -15.48 -12.58 17.53
CA ILE A 102 -16.05 -12.13 16.25
C ILE A 102 -14.95 -12.17 15.18
N GLN A 103 -14.92 -13.27 14.43
CA GLN A 103 -14.06 -13.41 13.28
C GLN A 103 -14.83 -12.64 12.23
N PHE A 104 -14.29 -11.50 11.81
CA PHE A 104 -14.58 -11.05 10.46
C PHE A 104 -14.32 -12.26 9.56
N ASP A 105 -15.27 -12.63 8.71
CA ASP A 105 -15.13 -13.68 7.70
C ASP A 105 -13.99 -13.31 6.74
N ILE A 106 -12.78 -13.43 7.25
CA ILE A 106 -11.56 -13.58 6.51
C ILE A 106 -11.40 -15.10 6.51
N PRO A 107 -11.59 -15.77 5.35
CA PRO A 107 -11.55 -17.21 5.26
C PRO A 107 -10.36 -17.77 6.04
N GLU A 108 -10.58 -18.81 6.84
CA GLU A 108 -9.57 -19.44 7.73
C GLU A 108 -8.27 -19.81 6.97
N ALA A 109 -8.37 -20.00 5.65
CA ALA A 109 -7.26 -20.12 4.72
C ALA A 109 -6.27 -18.94 4.74
N ALA A 110 -6.74 -17.69 4.83
CA ALA A 110 -5.92 -16.48 4.84
C ALA A 110 -5.22 -16.23 6.19
N ILE A 111 -5.69 -16.86 7.28
CA ILE A 111 -5.07 -16.75 8.61
C ILE A 111 -4.03 -17.86 8.83
N LEU A 112 -4.27 -19.05 8.26
CA LEU A 112 -3.43 -20.24 8.45
C LEU A 112 -2.34 -20.45 7.39
N SER A 113 -2.44 -19.81 6.22
CA SER A 113 -1.31 -19.71 5.29
C SER A 113 -0.76 -18.28 5.28
N GLY A 114 0.31 -18.05 6.04
CA GLY A 114 1.24 -16.94 5.77
C GLY A 114 1.96 -17.07 4.41
N LYS A 115 1.37 -17.82 3.46
CA LYS A 115 1.86 -18.11 2.12
C LYS A 115 0.89 -17.71 1.02
N ASP A 116 -0.42 -17.58 1.27
CA ASP A 116 -1.40 -17.31 0.21
C ASP A 116 -2.36 -16.15 0.55
N ILE A 117 -1.82 -15.03 1.05
CA ILE A 117 -2.52 -13.75 0.89
C ILE A 117 -2.35 -13.38 -0.58
N GLN A 118 -3.29 -13.81 -1.41
CA GLN A 118 -3.31 -13.44 -2.82
C GLN A 118 -3.63 -11.95 -2.92
N LEU A 119 -2.70 -11.17 -3.47
CA LEU A 119 -2.93 -9.76 -3.73
C LEU A 119 -4.13 -9.59 -4.68
N PRO A 120 -4.90 -8.48 -4.60
CA PRO A 120 -6.07 -8.25 -5.45
C PRO A 120 -5.77 -8.35 -6.96
N ALA A 121 -4.52 -8.11 -7.34
CA ALA A 121 -4.02 -8.32 -8.68
C ALA A 121 -2.66 -9.04 -8.61
N GLN A 122 -2.39 -9.86 -9.62
CA GLN A 122 -1.07 -10.45 -9.80
C GLN A 122 -0.04 -9.38 -10.11
N VAL A 123 1.17 -9.58 -9.62
CA VAL A 123 2.34 -8.78 -9.98
C VAL A 123 2.57 -8.89 -11.49
N LYS A 124 2.67 -7.74 -12.16
CA LYS A 124 3.06 -7.63 -13.56
C LYS A 124 4.38 -6.87 -13.65
N GLY A 125 5.03 -6.98 -14.81
CA GLY A 125 6.13 -6.08 -15.17
C GLY A 125 5.59 -4.72 -15.57
N ASN A 126 6.16 -4.15 -16.63
CA ASN A 126 5.79 -2.83 -17.16
C ASN A 126 4.28 -2.64 -17.41
N PHE A 127 3.78 -1.44 -17.12
CA PHE A 127 2.44 -0.99 -17.48
C PHE A 127 2.47 0.21 -18.43
N PHE A 128 1.68 0.16 -19.50
CA PHE A 128 1.43 1.31 -20.37
C PHE A 128 -0.04 1.39 -20.75
N ASP A 129 -0.61 2.59 -20.76
CA ASP A 129 -2.01 2.82 -21.14
C ASP A 129 -2.28 2.62 -22.64
N SER A 130 -1.24 2.72 -23.48
CA SER A 130 -1.29 2.54 -24.93
C SER A 130 0.07 2.17 -25.53
N GLU A 131 0.09 1.60 -26.73
CA GLU A 131 1.35 1.28 -27.43
C GLU A 131 2.13 2.53 -27.88
N SER A 132 1.46 3.66 -28.11
CA SER A 132 2.13 4.93 -28.40
C SER A 132 2.85 5.46 -27.17
N THR A 133 2.21 5.42 -25.99
CA THR A 133 2.85 5.75 -24.71
C THR A 133 4.06 4.88 -24.44
N LYS A 134 3.94 3.57 -24.64
CA LYS A 134 5.05 2.62 -24.50
C LYS A 134 6.23 2.98 -25.42
N THR A 135 5.96 3.27 -26.69
CA THR A 135 7.00 3.63 -27.65
C THR A 135 7.72 4.92 -27.24
N ALA A 136 6.97 5.95 -26.85
CA ALA A 136 7.53 7.22 -26.37
C ALA A 136 8.34 7.04 -25.07
N ALA A 137 7.83 6.25 -24.13
CA ALA A 137 8.52 5.96 -22.87
C ALA A 137 9.85 5.24 -23.10
N ILE A 138 9.88 4.19 -23.93
CA ILE A 138 11.10 3.43 -24.21
C ILE A 138 12.13 4.29 -24.96
N ASP A 139 11.71 5.09 -25.94
CA ASP A 139 12.61 6.02 -26.65
C ASP A 139 13.18 7.08 -25.70
N PHE A 140 12.34 7.70 -24.85
CA PHE A 140 12.78 8.66 -23.83
C PHE A 140 13.80 8.04 -22.88
N VAL A 141 13.50 6.89 -22.28
CA VAL A 141 14.36 6.18 -21.32
C VAL A 141 15.71 5.85 -21.93
N THR A 142 15.72 5.33 -23.17
CA THR A 142 16.94 4.93 -23.86
C THR A 142 17.86 6.13 -24.11
N ARG A 143 17.31 7.23 -24.63
CA ARG A 143 18.09 8.45 -24.88
C ARG A 143 18.54 9.11 -23.58
N PHE A 144 17.65 9.17 -22.60
CA PHE A 144 17.92 9.78 -21.31
C PHE A 144 19.10 9.09 -20.62
N PHE A 145 19.06 7.76 -20.44
CA PHE A 145 20.13 7.06 -19.73
C PHE A 145 21.43 7.02 -20.54
N SER A 146 21.36 6.96 -21.88
CA SER A 146 22.55 7.13 -22.72
C SER A 146 23.25 8.47 -22.44
N ALA A 147 22.51 9.58 -22.39
CA ALA A 147 23.08 10.88 -22.04
C ALA A 147 23.48 10.95 -20.55
N PHE A 148 22.67 10.41 -19.64
CA PHE A 148 22.90 10.47 -18.20
C PHE A 148 24.17 9.74 -17.76
N ASP A 149 24.48 8.62 -18.40
CA ASP A 149 25.65 7.80 -18.06
C ASP A 149 26.91 8.25 -18.80
N ASN A 150 26.79 8.73 -20.04
CA ASN A 150 27.95 9.06 -20.87
C ASN A 150 28.29 10.57 -20.91
N ASN A 151 27.29 11.46 -20.95
CA ASN A 151 27.52 12.90 -21.02
C ASN A 151 26.30 13.70 -20.53
N ARG A 152 26.27 13.98 -19.22
CA ARG A 152 25.15 14.70 -18.58
C ARG A 152 24.95 16.12 -19.12
N ALA A 153 25.96 16.75 -19.72
CA ALA A 153 25.82 18.09 -20.30
C ALA A 153 24.78 18.14 -21.42
N LEU A 154 24.55 17.03 -22.14
CA LEU A 154 23.53 16.92 -23.18
C LEU A 154 22.09 17.00 -22.65
N LEU A 155 21.91 16.86 -21.33
CA LEU A 155 20.60 16.94 -20.69
C LEU A 155 20.14 18.39 -20.49
N LEU A 156 21.00 19.40 -20.68
CA LEU A 156 20.65 20.80 -20.41
C LEU A 156 19.37 21.24 -21.14
N ASP A 157 19.32 20.94 -22.44
CA ASP A 157 18.21 21.33 -23.31
C ASP A 157 17.00 20.41 -23.18
N LEU A 158 17.14 19.28 -22.47
CA LEU A 158 16.04 18.36 -22.19
C LEU A 158 15.17 18.86 -21.03
N TYR A 159 15.68 19.69 -20.11
CA TYR A 159 14.91 20.23 -18.99
C TYR A 159 14.30 21.60 -19.30
N ASP A 160 13.07 21.82 -18.85
CA ASP A 160 12.45 23.14 -18.88
C ASP A 160 13.14 24.14 -17.90
N PRO A 161 13.23 25.45 -18.20
CA PRO A 161 13.68 26.50 -17.29
C PRO A 161 12.89 26.60 -15.99
N ASN A 162 11.66 26.10 -15.96
CA ASN A 162 10.83 25.97 -14.77
C ASN A 162 10.76 24.53 -14.25
N ALA A 163 11.49 23.59 -14.88
CA ALA A 163 11.50 22.21 -14.44
C ALA A 163 11.99 22.08 -13.01
N THR A 164 11.55 21.03 -12.33
CA THR A 164 12.02 20.74 -10.98
C THR A 164 12.72 19.40 -10.90
N PHE A 165 13.85 19.35 -10.19
CA PHE A 165 14.55 18.13 -9.83
C PHE A 165 14.65 17.99 -8.31
N SER A 166 14.46 16.78 -7.81
CA SER A 166 14.89 16.43 -6.46
C SER A 166 15.31 14.97 -6.35
N LEU A 167 16.24 14.72 -5.45
CA LEU A 167 16.80 13.39 -5.18
C LEU A 167 16.47 12.99 -3.75
N ALA A 168 15.98 11.79 -3.49
CA ALA A 168 15.77 11.26 -2.14
C ALA A 168 16.57 9.98 -1.92
N ILE A 169 17.42 9.99 -0.88
CA ILE A 169 18.19 8.80 -0.50
C ILE A 169 17.45 8.03 0.59
N ASN A 170 17.25 6.73 0.34
CA ASN A 170 16.72 5.79 1.32
C ASN A 170 17.83 4.82 1.76
N THR A 171 18.31 5.02 2.99
CA THR A 171 19.35 4.16 3.59
C THR A 171 18.76 3.01 4.41
N PHE A 172 17.44 2.78 4.36
CA PHE A 172 16.82 1.63 5.01
C PHE A 172 17.31 0.34 4.36
N VAL A 173 17.69 -0.63 5.20
CA VAL A 173 18.15 -1.95 4.77
C VAL A 173 17.00 -2.95 4.94
N PRO A 174 16.23 -3.28 3.89
CA PRO A 174 15.16 -4.27 3.98
C PRO A 174 15.73 -5.68 4.20
N GLN A 175 14.91 -6.57 4.77
CA GLN A 175 15.31 -7.95 5.06
C GLN A 175 15.84 -8.67 3.80
N ARG A 176 15.16 -8.50 2.66
CA ARG A 176 15.57 -9.06 1.38
C ARG A 176 17.01 -8.72 0.99
N ALA A 177 17.45 -7.47 1.20
CA ALA A 177 18.83 -7.07 0.91
C ALA A 177 19.83 -7.85 1.80
N ARG A 178 19.50 -7.99 3.08
CA ARG A 178 20.32 -8.76 4.04
C ARG A 178 20.41 -10.24 3.64
N ASP A 179 19.32 -10.81 3.16
CA ASP A 179 19.27 -12.21 2.73
C ASP A 179 20.07 -12.44 1.45
N MET A 180 20.04 -11.48 0.51
CA MET A 180 20.80 -11.55 -0.75
C MET A 180 22.32 -11.44 -0.54
N THR A 181 22.76 -10.62 0.41
CA THR A 181 24.19 -10.46 0.74
C THR A 181 24.45 -10.55 2.24
N PRO A 182 24.35 -11.74 2.87
CA PRO A 182 24.43 -11.89 4.33
C PRO A 182 25.77 -11.49 4.94
N ARG A 183 26.84 -11.50 4.14
CA ARG A 183 28.20 -11.13 4.55
C ARG A 183 28.51 -9.66 4.33
N PHE A 184 27.63 -8.91 3.67
CA PHE A 184 27.83 -7.50 3.40
C PHE A 184 27.18 -6.66 4.50
N ASP A 185 27.97 -5.84 5.18
CA ASP A 185 27.47 -4.89 6.15
C ASP A 185 26.89 -3.67 5.42
N HIS A 186 25.59 -3.75 5.11
CA HIS A 186 24.84 -2.67 4.46
C HIS A 186 24.81 -1.36 5.26
N SER A 187 25.09 -1.38 6.57
CA SER A 187 25.21 -0.14 7.36
C SER A 187 26.42 0.69 6.96
N LYS A 188 27.43 0.05 6.32
CA LYS A 188 28.64 0.67 5.79
C LYS A 188 28.54 1.03 4.31
N SER A 189 27.36 0.93 3.70
CA SER A 189 27.16 1.44 2.34
C SER A 189 27.52 2.93 2.30
N ASP A 190 28.47 3.27 1.42
CA ASP A 190 28.85 4.67 1.21
C ASP A 190 27.71 5.42 0.52
N TRP A 191 27.38 6.60 1.03
CA TRP A 191 26.37 7.50 0.47
C TRP A 191 26.92 8.91 0.25
N GLY A 192 28.23 9.13 0.46
CA GLY A 192 28.84 10.46 0.49
C GLY A 192 28.53 11.29 -0.75
N GLY A 193 28.65 10.70 -1.94
CA GLY A 193 28.36 11.37 -3.21
C GLY A 193 26.89 11.72 -3.45
N TRP A 194 25.96 11.14 -2.68
CA TRP A 194 24.52 11.34 -2.85
C TRP A 194 23.87 12.13 -1.71
N ILE A 195 24.32 11.90 -0.48
CA ILE A 195 23.60 12.33 0.73
C ILE A 195 23.54 13.86 0.86
N GLY A 196 24.51 14.58 0.28
CA GLY A 196 24.54 16.03 0.24
C GLY A 196 23.37 16.65 -0.53
N PHE A 197 22.87 15.95 -1.54
CA PHE A 197 21.76 16.39 -2.40
C PHE A 197 20.40 15.80 -2.00
N SER A 198 20.36 14.97 -0.95
CA SER A 198 19.16 14.25 -0.54
C SER A 198 18.07 15.19 -0.03
N ARG A 199 16.84 14.96 -0.48
CA ARG A 199 15.56 15.58 -0.15
C ARG A 199 14.59 14.56 0.44
N ASN A 200 15.03 13.75 1.39
CA ASN A 200 14.13 12.84 2.08
C ASN A 200 13.36 13.57 3.19
N LEU A 201 12.12 14.01 2.91
CA LEU A 201 11.30 14.82 3.84
C LEU A 201 10.92 14.10 5.13
N SER A 202 10.95 12.76 5.15
CA SER A 202 10.78 11.99 6.37
C SER A 202 11.93 12.24 7.37
N ARG A 203 13.14 12.52 6.86
CA ARG A 203 14.36 12.76 7.64
C ARG A 203 14.71 14.24 7.79
N ILE A 204 14.58 15.02 6.73
CA ILE A 204 14.90 16.44 6.71
C ILE A 204 13.68 17.20 7.20
N LYS A 205 13.74 17.72 8.44
CA LYS A 205 12.68 18.55 9.03
C LYS A 205 12.90 20.05 8.83
N ASP A 206 14.16 20.46 8.72
CA ASP A 206 14.52 21.85 8.49
C ASP A 206 13.99 22.41 7.16
N LEU A 207 13.30 23.55 7.21
CA LEU A 207 12.64 24.15 6.05
C LEU A 207 13.64 24.78 5.07
N GLY A 208 14.73 25.37 5.57
CA GLY A 208 15.77 25.98 4.72
C GLY A 208 16.45 24.93 3.85
N ARG A 209 16.86 23.82 4.46
CA ARG A 209 17.44 22.67 3.77
C ARG A 209 16.46 22.02 2.82
N ARG A 210 15.16 21.97 3.16
CA ARG A 210 14.14 21.58 2.17
C ARG A 210 14.18 22.55 0.99
N PHE A 211 14.09 23.85 1.17
CA PHE A 211 14.11 24.76 0.02
C PHE A 211 15.37 24.61 -0.86
N GLN A 212 16.53 24.36 -0.25
CA GLN A 212 17.81 24.18 -0.97
C GLN A 212 17.95 22.87 -1.75
N THR A 213 17.23 21.81 -1.34
CA THR A 213 17.33 20.45 -1.92
C THR A 213 16.28 20.17 -2.98
N ILE A 214 15.52 21.19 -3.40
CA ILE A 214 14.70 21.16 -4.61
C ILE A 214 15.32 22.12 -5.63
N HIS A 215 15.71 21.60 -6.79
CA HIS A 215 16.41 22.36 -7.81
C HIS A 215 15.44 22.77 -8.90
N ARG A 216 15.40 24.06 -9.23
CA ARG A 216 14.48 24.62 -10.23
C ARG A 216 15.25 25.18 -11.40
N GLY A 217 14.81 24.83 -12.59
CA GLY A 217 15.38 25.25 -13.86
C GLY A 217 16.59 24.44 -14.30
N ASN A 218 16.68 24.27 -15.61
CA ASN A 218 17.67 23.41 -16.28
C ASN A 218 19.12 23.61 -15.84
N GLN A 219 19.57 24.85 -15.60
CA GLN A 219 20.94 25.13 -15.14
C GLN A 219 21.21 24.57 -13.73
N ALA A 220 20.30 24.81 -12.77
CA ALA A 220 20.45 24.32 -11.41
C ALA A 220 20.34 22.79 -11.37
N ILE A 221 19.44 22.23 -12.18
CA ILE A 221 19.30 20.77 -12.34
C ILE A 221 20.59 20.18 -12.88
N LEU A 222 21.11 20.69 -14.00
CA LEU A 222 22.33 20.17 -14.62
C LEU A 222 23.51 20.23 -13.64
N SER A 223 23.68 21.36 -12.93
CA SER A 223 24.74 21.53 -11.94
C SER A 223 24.76 20.41 -10.91
N VAL A 224 23.59 19.99 -10.42
CA VAL A 224 23.47 18.87 -9.48
C VAL A 224 23.72 17.55 -10.17
N LEU A 225 23.08 17.30 -11.33
CA LEU A 225 23.26 16.05 -12.06
C LEU A 225 24.74 15.79 -12.40
N THR A 226 25.52 16.81 -12.75
CA THR A 226 26.96 16.66 -13.01
C THR A 226 27.81 16.33 -11.78
N GLN A 227 27.32 16.64 -10.57
CA GLN A 227 28.01 16.36 -9.31
C GLN A 227 27.64 14.99 -8.71
N LEU A 228 26.52 14.40 -9.13
CA LEU A 228 26.15 13.05 -8.69
C LEU A 228 27.21 12.03 -9.16
N PRO A 229 27.40 10.92 -8.44
CA PRO A 229 28.30 9.84 -8.88
C PRO A 229 27.99 9.36 -10.30
N LEU A 230 29.02 8.99 -11.05
CA LEU A 230 28.84 8.38 -12.38
C LEU A 230 28.07 7.06 -12.25
N THR A 231 27.23 6.78 -13.23
CA THR A 231 26.33 5.62 -13.25
C THR A 231 26.46 4.86 -14.56
N ALA A 232 26.04 3.60 -14.56
CA ALA A 232 25.83 2.82 -15.78
C ALA A 232 24.56 1.96 -15.64
N HIS A 233 23.60 2.21 -16.52
CA HIS A 233 22.34 1.47 -16.63
C HIS A 233 22.44 0.49 -17.81
N ASP A 234 22.29 -0.81 -17.55
CA ASP A 234 22.41 -1.84 -18.58
C ASP A 234 21.06 -2.06 -19.29
N LEU A 235 20.75 -1.20 -20.26
CA LEU A 235 19.50 -1.26 -21.02
C LEU A 235 19.35 -2.54 -21.88
N ASN A 236 20.42 -3.33 -22.04
CA ASN A 236 20.33 -4.64 -22.71
C ASN A 236 19.72 -5.73 -21.82
N LYS A 237 19.45 -5.42 -20.54
CA LYS A 237 18.80 -6.30 -19.57
C LYS A 237 17.46 -5.70 -19.13
N PRO A 238 16.47 -5.64 -20.02
CA PRO A 238 15.19 -4.97 -19.76
C PRO A 238 14.44 -5.58 -18.57
N GLU A 239 14.67 -6.85 -18.23
CA GLU A 239 14.07 -7.51 -17.06
C GLU A 239 14.47 -6.88 -15.71
N ARG A 240 15.56 -6.09 -15.70
CA ARG A 240 16.06 -5.37 -14.53
C ARG A 240 15.39 -4.02 -14.31
N PHE A 241 14.47 -3.65 -15.21
CA PHE A 241 13.70 -2.43 -15.14
C PHE A 241 12.20 -2.76 -15.15
N CYS A 242 11.45 -2.04 -14.33
CA CYS A 242 9.99 -2.00 -14.39
C CYS A 242 9.59 -0.56 -14.70
N ILE A 243 8.88 -0.34 -15.81
CA ILE A 243 8.53 0.98 -16.31
C ILE A 243 7.03 1.06 -16.46
N ASP A 244 6.44 2.01 -15.74
CA ASP A 244 5.02 2.31 -15.79
C ASP A 244 4.81 3.71 -16.36
N GLY A 245 4.01 3.83 -17.41
CA GLY A 245 3.78 5.11 -18.09
C GLY A 245 2.36 5.30 -18.59
N TRP A 246 1.82 6.51 -18.44
CA TRP A 246 0.50 6.88 -18.95
C TRP A 246 0.45 8.36 -19.32
N GLN A 247 -0.50 8.72 -20.18
CA GLN A 247 -0.73 10.10 -20.57
C GLN A 247 -1.63 10.81 -19.58
N MET A 248 -1.32 12.07 -19.30
CA MET A 248 -2.16 12.96 -18.51
C MET A 248 -2.44 14.24 -19.29
N ASN A 249 -3.65 14.78 -19.16
CA ASN A 249 -4.09 15.99 -19.85
C ASN A 249 -4.23 17.16 -18.86
N GLY A 250 -4.43 18.38 -19.37
CA GLY A 250 -4.68 19.56 -18.54
C GLY A 250 -3.43 20.24 -17.97
N PHE A 251 -2.23 19.93 -18.49
CA PHE A 251 -1.01 20.57 -18.03
C PHE A 251 -0.73 21.85 -18.81
N GLU A 252 -1.03 23.01 -18.23
CA GLU A 252 -0.79 24.32 -18.87
C GLU A 252 0.68 24.52 -19.30
N ALA A 253 1.64 24.02 -18.51
CA ALA A 253 3.06 24.09 -18.84
C ALA A 253 3.45 23.28 -20.11
N ALA A 254 2.57 22.37 -20.54
CA ALA A 254 2.71 21.57 -21.76
C ALA A 254 1.76 22.03 -22.88
N ALA A 255 1.01 23.13 -22.68
CA ALA A 255 0.10 23.65 -23.69
C ALA A 255 0.91 24.16 -24.90
N VAL A 256 0.59 23.64 -26.08
CA VAL A 256 1.21 24.08 -27.34
C VAL A 256 0.37 25.21 -27.93
N ALA A 257 1.04 26.28 -28.38
CA ALA A 257 0.37 27.41 -29.03
C ALA A 257 -0.50 26.93 -30.22
N GLY A 258 -1.80 27.29 -30.19
CA GLY A 258 -2.78 26.87 -31.21
C GLY A 258 -3.60 25.63 -30.84
N GLN A 259 -3.41 25.03 -29.67
CA GLN A 259 -4.33 24.03 -29.12
C GLN A 259 -5.33 24.66 -28.12
N ALA A 260 -6.48 24.01 -27.90
CA ALA A 260 -7.51 24.47 -26.97
C ALA A 260 -6.99 24.56 -25.53
N GLU A 261 -7.47 25.53 -24.75
CA GLU A 261 -7.14 25.65 -23.32
C GLU A 261 -7.38 24.31 -22.60
N GLY A 262 -6.39 23.82 -21.84
CA GLY A 262 -6.43 22.53 -21.16
C GLY A 262 -5.96 21.31 -21.98
N SER A 263 -5.45 21.49 -23.21
CA SER A 263 -4.98 20.38 -24.06
C SER A 263 -3.59 19.83 -23.76
N GLY A 264 -2.85 20.38 -22.80
CA GLY A 264 -1.45 20.01 -22.56
C GLY A 264 -1.31 18.56 -22.11
N ILE A 265 -0.90 17.69 -23.05
CA ILE A 265 -0.66 16.27 -22.81
C ILE A 265 0.78 16.09 -22.33
N VAL A 266 0.94 15.38 -21.22
CA VAL A 266 2.23 14.95 -20.70
C VAL A 266 2.26 13.44 -20.54
N LEU A 267 3.44 12.86 -20.70
CA LEU A 267 3.75 11.51 -20.29
C LEU A 267 4.19 11.53 -18.82
N PHE A 268 3.41 10.88 -17.96
CA PHE A 268 3.86 10.51 -16.62
C PHE A 268 4.57 9.18 -16.70
N LEU A 269 5.78 9.10 -16.17
CA LEU A 269 6.63 7.91 -16.26
C LEU A 269 7.22 7.61 -14.90
N THR A 270 7.03 6.41 -14.38
CA THR A 270 7.74 5.89 -13.21
C THR A 270 8.55 4.68 -13.62
N MET A 271 9.77 4.59 -13.12
CA MET A 271 10.68 3.50 -13.41
C MET A 271 11.35 3.01 -12.14
N HIS A 272 11.43 1.70 -12.00
CA HIS A 272 12.15 1.00 -10.95
C HIS A 272 13.26 0.20 -11.62
N GLY A 273 14.45 0.18 -11.03
CA GLY A 273 15.52 -0.64 -11.59
C GLY A 273 16.80 -0.63 -10.79
N GLU A 274 17.88 -1.00 -11.45
CA GLU A 274 19.23 -1.01 -10.90
C GLU A 274 20.23 -0.27 -11.81
N PHE A 275 21.31 0.20 -11.21
CA PHE A 275 22.45 0.77 -11.91
C PHE A 275 23.76 0.42 -11.19
N LEU A 276 24.88 0.54 -11.92
CA LEU A 276 26.21 0.44 -11.35
C LEU A 276 26.76 1.84 -11.05
N GLU A 277 27.24 2.05 -9.83
CA GLU A 277 27.82 3.32 -9.39
C GLU A 277 29.34 3.31 -9.46
N GLY A 278 29.87 4.37 -10.08
CA GLY A 278 31.26 4.75 -10.00
C GLY A 278 32.24 3.71 -10.55
N PRO A 279 33.55 3.94 -10.39
CA PRO A 279 34.57 3.01 -10.85
C PRO A 279 34.53 1.68 -10.09
N ASN A 280 34.03 1.69 -8.84
CA ASN A 280 33.91 0.50 -7.99
C ASN A 280 32.72 -0.40 -8.38
N ARG A 281 31.88 0.05 -9.34
CA ARG A 281 30.72 -0.68 -9.87
C ARG A 281 29.80 -1.22 -8.77
N VAL A 282 29.49 -0.37 -7.79
CA VAL A 282 28.57 -0.73 -6.71
C VAL A 282 27.15 -0.76 -7.26
N THR A 283 26.47 -1.90 -7.20
CA THR A 283 25.08 -1.99 -7.64
C THR A 283 24.16 -1.27 -6.66
N ARG A 284 23.28 -0.41 -7.18
CA ARG A 284 22.21 0.22 -6.40
C ARG A 284 20.88 0.02 -7.09
N SER A 285 19.81 0.12 -6.30
CA SER A 285 18.46 0.21 -6.84
C SER A 285 17.99 1.66 -6.86
N PHE A 286 17.17 2.00 -7.85
CA PHE A 286 16.57 3.32 -7.97
C PHE A 286 15.09 3.25 -8.29
N ASP A 287 14.40 4.35 -8.02
CA ASP A 287 13.03 4.62 -8.41
C ASP A 287 13.06 6.03 -9.00
N ARG A 288 12.65 6.23 -10.25
CA ARG A 288 12.67 7.56 -10.86
C ARG A 288 11.33 7.88 -11.49
N THR A 289 10.86 9.10 -11.29
CA THR A 289 9.59 9.56 -11.82
C THR A 289 9.80 10.82 -12.64
N PHE A 290 9.25 10.84 -13.85
CA PHE A 290 9.28 11.97 -14.75
C PHE A 290 7.88 12.44 -15.11
N ILE A 291 7.75 13.75 -15.31
CA ILE A 291 6.67 14.35 -16.08
C ILE A 291 7.30 14.96 -17.32
N VAL A 292 6.91 14.45 -18.49
CA VAL A 292 7.54 14.75 -19.78
C VAL A 292 6.50 15.31 -20.74
N ALA A 293 6.76 16.47 -21.33
CA ALA A 293 5.93 17.06 -22.36
C ALA A 293 6.55 16.81 -23.75
N PRO A 294 5.75 16.80 -24.84
CA PRO A 294 6.28 16.84 -26.19
C PRO A 294 7.04 18.16 -26.43
N ALA A 295 8.16 18.11 -27.16
CA ALA A 295 8.81 19.32 -27.63
C ALA A 295 7.94 20.01 -28.71
N ALA A 296 7.84 21.34 -28.72
CA ALA A 296 6.93 22.04 -29.66
C ALA A 296 7.42 21.90 -31.11
N PRO A 297 6.54 21.67 -32.09
CA PRO A 297 6.93 21.58 -33.50
C PRO A 297 7.42 22.94 -34.04
N GLY A 298 8.66 23.00 -34.56
CA GLY A 298 9.12 24.14 -35.37
C GLY A 298 10.56 24.61 -35.17
N SER A 299 11.31 24.05 -34.22
CA SER A 299 12.73 24.37 -34.09
C SER A 299 13.56 23.48 -35.01
N ARG A 300 13.76 23.92 -36.25
CA ARG A 300 14.61 23.23 -37.21
C ARG A 300 16.08 23.39 -36.79
N PHE A 301 16.75 22.30 -36.42
CA PHE A 301 18.19 22.21 -36.58
C PHE A 301 18.46 21.87 -38.06
N VAL A 302 18.93 22.85 -38.82
CA VAL A 302 19.45 22.62 -40.19
C VAL A 302 20.88 22.10 -40.02
N HIS A 303 21.13 20.90 -40.53
CA HIS A 303 22.45 20.28 -40.51
C HIS A 303 23.43 21.12 -41.37
N GLY A 304 24.44 21.73 -40.73
CA GLY A 304 25.68 22.13 -41.42
C GLY A 304 25.95 23.61 -41.71
N ILE A 305 25.81 24.55 -40.75
CA ILE A 305 26.43 25.89 -40.87
C ILE A 305 27.23 26.23 -39.60
N PRO A 306 28.49 26.72 -39.73
CA PRO A 306 29.33 27.09 -38.60
C PRO A 306 28.76 28.29 -37.83
N THR A 307 28.82 28.19 -36.50
CA THR A 307 28.29 29.12 -35.49
C THR A 307 28.97 30.49 -35.51
N GLN A 308 28.64 31.38 -36.45
CA GLN A 308 28.83 32.84 -36.33
C GLN A 308 27.87 33.63 -37.21
N GLN A 309 26.55 33.52 -37.01
CA GLN A 309 25.54 34.55 -37.34
C GLN A 309 24.12 33.97 -37.20
N CYS A 310 23.47 34.19 -36.06
CA CYS A 310 22.00 34.25 -36.03
C CYS A 310 21.62 35.58 -35.40
N ILE A 311 21.34 36.52 -36.29
CA ILE A 311 20.91 37.89 -36.04
C ILE A 311 19.43 37.89 -35.65
N SER A 312 19.09 38.83 -34.76
CA SER A 312 17.77 39.28 -34.31
C SER A 312 16.57 38.88 -35.16
N VAL A 313 15.61 38.20 -34.54
CA VAL A 313 14.21 38.17 -35.00
C VAL A 313 13.35 38.86 -33.96
N SER A 314 12.66 39.92 -34.40
CA SER A 314 11.83 40.80 -33.59
C SER A 314 10.72 40.03 -32.88
N ILE A 315 10.61 40.32 -31.57
CA ILE A 315 9.64 39.77 -30.63
C ILE A 315 8.33 40.52 -30.80
N SER A 316 7.36 39.93 -31.48
CA SER A 316 5.96 40.29 -31.32
C SER A 316 5.07 39.13 -31.76
N ASN A 317 4.38 38.52 -30.79
CA ASN A 317 3.21 37.65 -30.91
C ASN A 317 3.39 36.14 -31.11
N LEU A 318 4.31 35.50 -30.38
CA LEU A 318 4.26 34.06 -30.15
C LEU A 318 4.51 33.75 -28.66
N ASN A 319 3.48 33.22 -27.98
CA ASN A 319 3.59 32.61 -26.65
C ASN A 319 3.55 31.07 -26.74
N PRO A 320 4.62 30.44 -27.24
CA PRO A 320 5.18 29.25 -26.64
C PRO A 320 6.47 29.65 -25.92
N SER A 321 6.64 29.23 -24.67
CA SER A 321 7.86 29.48 -23.89
C SER A 321 9.08 29.09 -24.75
N ALA A 322 10.08 29.98 -24.84
CA ALA A 322 11.29 29.84 -25.68
C ALA A 322 12.10 28.54 -25.48
N THR A 323 11.67 27.70 -24.53
CA THR A 323 12.20 26.43 -24.11
C THR A 323 11.86 25.26 -25.03
N THR A 324 10.60 25.12 -25.43
CA THR A 324 10.14 23.97 -26.24
C THR A 324 10.83 23.98 -27.61
N LEU A 325 11.34 25.15 -28.01
CA LEU A 325 12.14 25.39 -29.20
C LEU A 325 13.63 24.98 -29.07
N ARG A 326 14.18 24.78 -27.86
CA ARG A 326 15.60 24.40 -27.69
C ARG A 326 15.82 22.90 -27.67
N ALA A 327 14.93 22.17 -26.99
CA ALA A 327 15.01 20.72 -26.89
C ALA A 327 15.02 20.04 -28.27
N GLN A 328 14.05 20.38 -29.13
CA GLN A 328 13.98 19.83 -30.49
C GLN A 328 15.16 20.30 -31.36
N ALA A 329 15.67 21.53 -31.19
CA ALA A 329 16.90 21.98 -31.86
C ALA A 329 18.13 21.13 -31.46
N SER A 330 18.18 20.65 -30.22
CA SER A 330 19.20 19.74 -29.71
C SER A 330 18.86 18.25 -29.95
N GLY A 331 17.82 17.95 -30.74
CA GLY A 331 17.44 16.60 -31.16
C GLY A 331 16.53 15.84 -30.18
N TRP A 332 16.02 16.50 -29.13
CA TRP A 332 15.09 15.91 -28.17
C TRP A 332 13.63 16.13 -28.60
N PRO A 333 12.84 15.06 -28.80
CA PRO A 333 11.41 15.19 -29.07
C PRO A 333 10.58 15.48 -27.81
N TYR A 334 11.24 15.62 -26.66
CA TYR A 334 10.64 15.73 -25.33
C TYR A 334 11.23 16.89 -24.54
N VAL A 335 10.50 17.36 -23.54
CA VAL A 335 10.96 18.29 -22.50
C VAL A 335 10.54 17.76 -21.13
N ILE A 336 11.46 17.71 -20.17
CA ILE A 336 11.18 17.30 -18.79
C ILE A 336 10.67 18.52 -18.00
N LEU A 337 9.50 18.35 -17.39
CA LEU A 337 8.88 19.33 -16.48
C LEU A 337 9.17 19.01 -15.00
N SER A 338 9.25 17.73 -14.66
CA SER A 338 9.59 17.28 -13.31
C SER A 338 10.38 15.99 -13.36
N ASP A 339 11.39 15.88 -12.50
CA ASP A 339 12.22 14.70 -12.31
C ASP A 339 12.44 14.45 -10.82
N GLN A 340 12.05 13.26 -10.36
CA GLN A 340 12.27 12.83 -8.98
C GLN A 340 13.04 11.52 -8.99
N LEU A 341 14.20 11.50 -8.34
CA LEU A 341 15.05 10.32 -8.22
C LEU A 341 15.09 9.83 -6.78
N GLY A 342 14.72 8.57 -6.56
CA GLY A 342 14.96 7.81 -5.35
C GLY A 342 16.15 6.87 -5.56
N VAL A 343 17.12 6.87 -4.66
CA VAL A 343 18.23 5.88 -4.67
C VAL A 343 18.24 5.14 -3.34
N ARG A 344 18.38 3.82 -3.43
CA ARG A 344 18.34 2.91 -2.29
C ARG A 344 19.32 1.74 -2.46
N ILE A 345 19.46 0.98 -1.39
CA ILE A 345 20.26 -0.25 -1.38
C ILE A 345 19.73 -1.22 -2.41
N TYR A 346 20.63 -1.97 -3.05
CA TYR A 346 20.23 -3.00 -3.99
C TYR A 346 19.34 -4.07 -3.34
N VAL A 347 18.20 -4.36 -3.97
CA VAL A 347 17.20 -5.33 -3.48
C VAL A 347 16.80 -6.38 -4.52
N GLY A 348 17.53 -6.47 -5.64
CA GLY A 348 17.14 -7.30 -6.78
C GLY A 348 15.98 -6.73 -7.57
N TYR A 349 15.51 -7.53 -8.53
CA TYR A 349 14.45 -7.16 -9.49
C TYR A 349 13.30 -8.18 -9.54
N ASP A 350 13.23 -9.13 -8.61
CA ASP A 350 12.17 -10.14 -8.66
C ASP A 350 10.79 -9.59 -8.26
N ALA A 351 10.72 -8.38 -7.72
CA ALA A 351 9.47 -7.77 -7.25
C ALA A 351 8.45 -7.49 -8.38
N TRP A 352 8.90 -7.49 -9.64
CA TRP A 352 8.07 -7.32 -10.84
C TRP A 352 8.22 -8.50 -11.81
N LYS A 353 8.77 -9.63 -11.34
CA LYS A 353 8.73 -10.87 -12.12
C LYS A 353 7.30 -11.41 -12.08
N PRO A 354 6.68 -11.71 -13.23
CA PRO A 354 5.37 -12.34 -13.25
C PRO A 354 5.42 -13.65 -12.45
N GLU A 355 4.53 -13.78 -11.47
CA GLU A 355 4.37 -15.05 -10.77
C GLU A 355 3.77 -16.10 -11.73
N PRO A 356 4.20 -17.37 -11.66
CA PRO A 356 3.54 -18.43 -12.41
C PRO A 356 2.05 -18.46 -12.04
N LEU A 357 1.16 -18.55 -13.02
CA LEU A 357 -0.27 -18.75 -12.78
C LEU A 357 -0.46 -20.00 -11.92
N VAL A 358 -0.82 -19.84 -10.65
CA VAL A 358 -1.38 -20.95 -9.87
C VAL A 358 -2.76 -21.24 -10.49
N PRO A 359 -3.05 -22.46 -10.97
CA PRO A 359 -4.35 -22.77 -11.54
C PRO A 359 -5.44 -22.45 -10.52
N ALA A 360 -6.40 -21.62 -10.90
CA ALA A 360 -7.58 -21.37 -10.08
C ALA A 360 -8.29 -22.72 -9.84
N ALA A 361 -8.32 -23.18 -8.58
CA ALA A 361 -9.15 -24.32 -8.23
C ALA A 361 -10.61 -23.95 -8.53
N ALA A 362 -11.25 -24.72 -9.42
CA ALA A 362 -12.64 -24.52 -9.79
C ALA A 362 -13.54 -24.59 -8.56
N ILE A 363 -14.30 -23.53 -8.30
CA ILE A 363 -15.34 -23.50 -7.27
C ILE A 363 -16.54 -24.31 -7.82
N PRO A 364 -16.99 -25.39 -7.16
CA PRO A 364 -18.17 -26.11 -7.61
C PRO A 364 -19.43 -25.34 -7.21
N SER A 365 -20.24 -24.94 -8.19
CA SER A 365 -21.60 -24.43 -8.00
C SER A 365 -22.52 -25.54 -7.49
N GLN A 366 -23.14 -25.38 -6.31
CA GLN A 366 -24.35 -26.14 -5.95
C GLN A 366 -25.38 -25.29 -5.18
N ALA A 367 -26.51 -25.11 -5.87
CA ALA A 367 -27.92 -25.14 -5.47
C ALA A 367 -28.42 -24.55 -4.12
N THR A 368 -29.36 -23.62 -4.29
CA THR A 368 -30.49 -23.19 -3.45
C THR A 368 -31.14 -24.28 -2.57
N SER A 369 -31.47 -23.92 -1.32
CA SER A 369 -32.68 -24.41 -0.63
C SER A 369 -33.12 -23.45 0.49
N MET A 370 -34.45 -23.29 0.59
CA MET A 370 -35.22 -22.37 1.45
C MET A 370 -35.48 -22.93 2.87
N ILE A 371 -36.32 -22.19 3.64
CA ILE A 371 -37.24 -22.57 4.75
C ILE A 371 -36.78 -22.01 6.14
N PRO A 372 -37.67 -21.64 7.11
CA PRO A 372 -38.61 -20.50 7.18
C PRO A 372 -38.52 -19.71 8.53
N ALA A 373 -39.26 -18.61 8.66
CA ALA A 373 -39.33 -17.74 9.85
C ALA A 373 -40.39 -18.16 10.90
N ILE A 374 -40.16 -17.84 12.18
CA ILE A 374 -41.17 -17.88 13.26
C ILE A 374 -41.00 -16.69 14.24
N GLY A 375 -41.97 -15.76 14.23
CA GLY A 375 -42.76 -15.29 15.38
C GLY A 375 -42.17 -14.37 16.47
N ALA A 376 -42.62 -13.11 16.51
CA ALA A 376 -42.39 -12.04 17.50
C ALA A 376 -43.15 -12.21 18.85
N PRO A 377 -43.02 -11.34 19.90
CA PRO A 377 -43.58 -9.95 19.93
C PRO A 377 -42.78 -8.87 20.75
N PRO A 378 -43.23 -7.58 20.78
CA PRO A 378 -42.38 -6.39 20.93
C PRO A 378 -42.62 -5.51 22.19
N GLN A 379 -41.69 -4.61 22.50
CA GLN A 379 -41.91 -3.41 23.35
C GLN A 379 -41.09 -2.20 22.82
N THR A 380 -41.76 -1.05 22.76
CA THR A 380 -41.37 0.28 22.23
C THR A 380 -40.79 1.23 23.28
N ILE A 381 -39.77 2.06 22.99
CA ILE A 381 -39.65 3.47 23.49
C ILE A 381 -38.64 4.32 22.62
N PRO A 382 -38.48 5.67 22.78
CA PRO A 382 -38.59 6.66 21.69
C PRO A 382 -37.30 7.50 21.41
N GLN A 383 -37.38 8.32 20.35
CA GLN A 383 -36.33 9.18 19.76
C GLN A 383 -35.76 10.30 20.67
N MET A 384 -34.48 10.66 20.46
CA MET A 384 -33.96 12.03 20.61
C MET A 384 -32.78 12.35 19.65
N THR A 385 -33.02 13.38 18.82
CA THR A 385 -32.19 14.50 18.30
C THR A 385 -30.72 14.36 17.83
N VAL A 386 -30.47 14.98 16.65
CA VAL A 386 -29.28 14.94 15.77
C VAL A 386 -28.39 16.21 15.85
N PRO A 387 -27.05 16.10 15.74
CA PRO A 387 -26.13 17.16 15.30
C PRO A 387 -25.43 16.86 13.92
N PRO A 388 -24.71 17.82 13.30
CA PRO A 388 -24.65 18.05 11.83
C PRO A 388 -23.75 17.08 11.02
N GLN A 389 -24.21 16.71 9.81
CA GLN A 389 -23.62 15.69 8.94
C GLN A 389 -22.34 16.14 8.20
N ILE A 390 -21.22 15.47 8.47
CA ILE A 390 -20.08 15.32 7.56
C ILE A 390 -20.50 14.27 6.51
N VAL A 391 -20.50 14.61 5.22
CA VAL A 391 -20.87 13.65 4.16
C VAL A 391 -19.73 12.62 4.01
N PRO A 392 -19.98 11.31 4.18
CA PRO A 392 -18.96 10.27 4.04
C PRO A 392 -18.34 10.25 2.64
N GLU A 393 -17.01 10.11 2.56
CA GLU A 393 -16.27 10.01 1.30
C GLU A 393 -16.59 8.70 0.57
N LYS A 394 -16.70 8.77 -0.76
CA LYS A 394 -17.10 7.64 -1.62
C LYS A 394 -16.11 6.47 -1.53
N MET A 395 -16.59 5.31 -1.11
CA MET A 395 -15.78 4.07 -1.06
C MET A 395 -15.35 3.61 -2.48
N ILE A 396 -14.12 3.08 -2.56
CA ILE A 396 -13.48 2.62 -3.81
C ILE A 396 -14.30 1.49 -4.43
N GLY A 397 -14.59 1.58 -5.74
CA GLY A 397 -15.32 0.56 -6.51
C GLY A 397 -16.83 0.79 -6.63
N LEU A 398 -17.39 1.80 -5.97
CA LEU A 398 -18.80 2.18 -6.13
C LEU A 398 -19.01 3.13 -7.31
N SER A 399 -20.13 3.00 -8.01
CA SER A 399 -20.58 4.03 -8.96
C SER A 399 -21.13 5.26 -8.21
N ASP A 400 -21.27 6.39 -8.89
CA ASP A 400 -21.86 7.61 -8.28
C ASP A 400 -23.31 7.38 -7.85
N VAL A 401 -24.04 6.55 -8.59
CA VAL A 401 -25.42 6.15 -8.27
C VAL A 401 -25.45 5.30 -7.01
N GLN A 402 -24.56 4.32 -6.89
CA GLN A 402 -24.46 3.44 -5.72
C GLN A 402 -24.02 4.23 -4.47
N HIS A 403 -23.10 5.17 -4.64
CA HIS A 403 -22.72 6.10 -3.57
C HIS A 403 -23.92 6.91 -3.06
N GLY A 404 -24.72 7.47 -3.97
CA GLY A 404 -25.95 8.19 -3.63
C GLY A 404 -26.99 7.31 -2.92
N GLN A 405 -27.18 6.08 -3.37
CA GLN A 405 -28.08 5.12 -2.73
C GLN A 405 -27.61 4.74 -1.32
N ALA A 406 -26.30 4.55 -1.11
CA ALA A 406 -25.76 4.25 0.22
C ALA A 406 -25.97 5.42 1.20
N LEU A 407 -25.77 6.66 0.75
CA LEU A 407 -26.05 7.85 1.57
C LEU A 407 -27.54 7.97 1.92
N GLU A 408 -28.42 7.66 0.98
CA GLU A 408 -29.87 7.73 1.23
C GLU A 408 -30.33 6.62 2.19
N LEU A 409 -29.83 5.40 2.04
CA LEU A 409 -30.11 4.32 2.99
C LEU A 409 -29.57 4.67 4.38
N GLN A 410 -28.36 5.23 4.45
CA GLN A 410 -27.77 5.72 5.70
C GLN A 410 -28.69 6.72 6.41
N ARG A 411 -29.21 7.70 5.67
CA ARG A 411 -30.11 8.74 6.16
C ARG A 411 -31.42 8.17 6.72
N HIS A 412 -31.96 7.15 6.07
CA HIS A 412 -33.23 6.53 6.48
C HIS A 412 -33.10 5.53 7.63
N THR A 413 -31.94 4.86 7.74
CA THR A 413 -31.75 3.74 8.67
C THR A 413 -30.97 4.12 9.93
N GLY A 414 -30.17 5.18 9.86
CA GLY A 414 -29.21 5.56 10.90
C GLY A 414 -27.99 4.64 10.95
N LEU A 415 -27.82 3.74 9.96
CA LEU A 415 -26.60 2.97 9.83
C LEU A 415 -25.41 3.89 9.55
N ASN A 416 -24.20 3.42 9.82
CA ASN A 416 -23.01 4.07 9.30
C ASN A 416 -22.80 3.71 7.82
N TYR A 417 -22.06 4.54 7.10
CA TYR A 417 -21.89 4.44 5.66
C TYR A 417 -21.39 3.05 5.18
N PRO A 418 -20.37 2.44 5.80
CA PRO A 418 -19.97 1.06 5.49
C PRO A 418 -21.10 0.02 5.59
N PHE A 419 -21.92 0.09 6.64
CA PHE A 419 -23.02 -0.85 6.83
C PHE A 419 -24.19 -0.59 5.85
N ALA A 420 -24.43 0.67 5.47
CA ALA A 420 -25.39 1.00 4.42
C ALA A 420 -24.95 0.45 3.05
N VAL A 421 -23.66 0.59 2.69
CA VAL A 421 -23.09 -0.01 1.48
C VAL A 421 -23.22 -1.53 1.50
N GLN A 422 -22.91 -2.17 2.63
CA GLN A 422 -23.01 -3.61 2.78
C GLN A 422 -24.45 -4.12 2.64
N CYS A 423 -25.41 -3.42 3.27
CA CYS A 423 -26.83 -3.75 3.19
C CYS A 423 -27.34 -3.69 1.74
N LEU A 424 -27.00 -2.64 1.00
CA LEU A 424 -27.39 -2.54 -0.42
C LEU A 424 -26.67 -3.59 -1.27
N THR A 425 -25.39 -3.86 -1.01
CA THR A 425 -24.62 -4.86 -1.76
C THR A 425 -25.22 -6.25 -1.63
N GLN A 426 -25.63 -6.64 -0.42
CA GLN A 426 -26.28 -7.94 -0.16
C GLN A 426 -27.69 -8.05 -0.73
N ASN A 427 -28.31 -6.92 -1.06
CA ASN A 427 -29.64 -6.84 -1.65
C ASN A 427 -29.58 -6.34 -3.11
N GLU A 428 -28.46 -6.60 -3.80
CA GLU A 428 -28.30 -6.33 -5.24
C GLU A 428 -28.52 -4.85 -5.64
N TRP A 429 -28.23 -3.92 -4.73
CA TRP A 429 -28.46 -2.48 -4.88
C TRP A 429 -29.93 -2.07 -5.08
N ASP A 430 -30.87 -2.95 -4.69
CA ASP A 430 -32.29 -2.64 -4.60
C ASP A 430 -32.59 -1.98 -3.25
N MET A 431 -32.97 -0.69 -3.30
CA MET A 431 -33.25 0.12 -2.12
C MET A 431 -34.45 -0.41 -1.30
N ALA A 432 -35.49 -0.91 -1.96
CA ALA A 432 -36.69 -1.39 -1.28
C ALA A 432 -36.38 -2.68 -0.51
N ARG A 433 -35.68 -3.61 -1.15
CA ARG A 433 -35.20 -4.85 -0.51
C ARG A 433 -34.17 -4.58 0.58
N GLY A 434 -33.23 -3.68 0.35
CA GLY A 434 -32.24 -3.26 1.35
C GLY A 434 -32.89 -2.66 2.60
N MET A 435 -33.91 -1.82 2.42
CA MET A 435 -34.68 -1.25 3.54
C MET A 435 -35.46 -2.33 4.29
N GLU A 436 -36.10 -3.26 3.58
CA GLU A 436 -36.85 -4.36 4.18
C GLU A 436 -35.93 -5.29 4.98
N ALA A 437 -34.77 -5.64 4.42
CA ALA A 437 -33.74 -6.43 5.10
C ALA A 437 -33.18 -5.73 6.34
N PHE A 438 -32.94 -4.42 6.27
CA PHE A 438 -32.53 -3.62 7.42
C PHE A 438 -33.61 -3.61 8.51
N GLN A 439 -34.86 -3.36 8.16
CA GLN A 439 -35.98 -3.33 9.11
C GLN A 439 -36.14 -4.69 9.82
N LEU A 440 -35.98 -5.78 9.06
CA LEU A 440 -36.03 -7.14 9.58
C LEU A 440 -34.87 -7.42 10.56
N LEU A 441 -33.63 -7.11 10.18
CA LEU A 441 -32.46 -7.29 11.05
C LEU A 441 -32.49 -6.39 12.30
N LYS A 442 -33.04 -5.18 12.17
CA LYS A 442 -33.28 -4.27 13.29
C LYS A 442 -34.33 -4.82 14.24
N ALA A 443 -35.41 -5.39 13.71
CA ALA A 443 -36.44 -6.05 14.50
C ALA A 443 -35.92 -7.29 15.23
N GLU A 444 -34.97 -8.02 14.64
CA GLU A 444 -34.31 -9.19 15.25
C GLU A 444 -33.19 -8.82 16.25
N GLY A 445 -32.85 -7.54 16.42
CA GLY A 445 -31.77 -7.09 17.31
C GLY A 445 -30.37 -7.56 16.86
N ARG A 446 -30.23 -7.97 15.60
CA ARG A 446 -29.00 -8.55 15.05
C ARG A 446 -28.04 -7.52 14.45
N ILE A 447 -28.42 -6.25 14.46
CA ILE A 447 -27.56 -5.16 14.01
C ILE A 447 -26.70 -4.71 15.20
N PRO A 448 -25.37 -4.86 15.13
CA PRO A 448 -24.47 -4.47 16.21
C PRO A 448 -24.61 -2.98 16.56
N PRO A 449 -24.44 -2.55 17.83
CA PRO A 449 -24.55 -1.14 18.21
C PRO A 449 -23.60 -0.22 17.42
N GLN A 450 -22.41 -0.72 17.08
CA GLN A 450 -21.40 -0.04 16.26
C GLN A 450 -21.79 0.19 14.79
N ALA A 451 -22.87 -0.45 14.31
CA ALA A 451 -23.36 -0.29 12.95
C ALA A 451 -24.21 0.98 12.78
N TYR A 452 -24.59 1.64 13.87
CA TYR A 452 -25.36 2.89 13.87
C TYR A 452 -24.44 4.10 14.09
N VAL A 453 -24.84 5.26 13.56
CA VAL A 453 -24.18 6.57 13.77
C VAL A 453 -24.86 7.34 14.89
#